data_AF-A0AA96JF15-F1
#
_entry.id   AF-A0AA96JF15-F1
#
_cell.length_a   1.000
_cell.length_b   1.000
_cell.length_c   1.000
_cell.angle_alpha   90.00
_cell.angle_beta   90.00
_cell.angle_gamma   90.00
#
_symmetry.space_group_name_H-M   'P 1'
#
loop_
_entity.id
_entity.type
_entity.pdbx_description
1 polymer ?
#
loop_
_entity_poly.entity_id
_entity_poly.type
_entity_poly.pdbx_seq_one_letter_code
_entity_poly.pdbx_strand_id
1 'polypeptide(L)'
;MRRDAIRNRRKLLDAAGETLRTEPDAATMAVIAERANLSVATAYRYFPSLDELLNAYLLEVIVKLRNYSHDCPKTGPALFEDVVREWARLIRTYGPTMVQIRSRTGFLTRLRENDEVITPVRDTWERPIRSVMRHLGLSDAYFDHALFLYNLMFDPREILDLTSTGLTEEQAVSRMTAAYYGALQGWARG
;
A
#
# COMPACT_ATOMS: atom_id res chain seq x y z
N MET A 1 -15.09 -6.73 27.66
CA MET A 1 -13.73 -7.18 27.26
C MET A 1 -13.46 -7.10 25.75
N ARG A 2 -14.28 -7.69 24.84
CA ARG A 2 -14.02 -7.59 23.38
C ARG A 2 -14.00 -6.15 22.82
N ARG A 3 -14.88 -5.28 23.32
CA ARG A 3 -14.92 -3.85 22.93
C ARG A 3 -13.66 -3.08 23.36
N ASP A 4 -13.15 -3.32 24.56
CA ASP A 4 -11.93 -2.66 25.06
C ASP A 4 -10.69 -3.12 24.28
N ALA A 5 -10.62 -4.41 23.93
CA ALA A 5 -9.55 -4.96 23.12
C ALA A 5 -9.49 -4.33 21.71
N ILE A 6 -10.65 -4.20 21.05
CA ILE A 6 -10.74 -3.54 19.73
C ILE A 6 -10.35 -2.06 19.84
N ARG A 7 -10.87 -1.36 20.85
CA ARG A 7 -10.56 0.06 21.07
C ARG A 7 -9.07 0.29 21.31
N ASN A 8 -8.44 -0.52 22.15
CA ASN A 8 -7.02 -0.36 22.48
C ASN A 8 -6.12 -0.73 21.31
N ARG A 9 -6.46 -1.77 20.53
CA ARG A 9 -5.78 -2.08 19.27
C ARG A 9 -5.85 -0.89 18.32
N ARG A 10 -7.02 -0.28 18.16
CA ARG A 10 -7.20 0.90 17.31
C ARG A 10 -6.39 2.10 17.78
N LYS A 11 -6.37 2.38 19.10
CA LYS A 11 -5.53 3.46 19.66
C LYS A 11 -4.04 3.28 19.33
N LEU A 12 -3.54 2.05 19.36
CA LEU A 12 -2.14 1.76 18.99
C LEU A 12 -1.88 2.00 17.51
N LEU A 13 -2.82 1.61 16.63
CA LEU A 13 -2.71 1.83 15.18
C LEU A 13 -2.81 3.31 14.82
N ASP A 14 -3.73 4.06 15.45
CA ASP A 14 -3.86 5.50 15.28
C ASP A 14 -2.59 6.24 15.76
N ALA A 15 -2.05 5.86 16.93
CA ALA A 15 -0.83 6.44 17.47
C ALA A 15 0.42 6.07 16.64
N ALA A 16 0.47 4.84 16.09
CA ALA A 16 1.51 4.45 15.14
C ALA A 16 1.46 5.36 13.92
N GLY A 17 0.29 5.49 13.28
CA GLY A 17 0.13 6.36 12.11
C GLY A 17 0.53 7.82 12.38
N GLU A 18 0.16 8.36 13.55
CA GLU A 18 0.58 9.70 13.96
C GLU A 18 2.09 9.83 14.11
N THR A 19 2.71 8.89 14.81
CA THR A 19 4.17 8.89 15.05
C THR A 19 4.95 8.83 13.74
N LEU A 20 4.52 7.97 12.82
CA LEU A 20 5.17 7.80 11.53
C LEU A 20 5.05 9.04 10.64
N ARG A 21 3.98 9.81 10.81
CA ARG A 21 3.74 11.04 10.06
C ARG A 21 4.52 12.23 10.62
N THR A 22 4.70 12.32 11.93
CA THR A 22 5.35 13.48 12.57
C THR A 22 6.85 13.27 12.80
N GLU A 23 7.24 12.08 13.27
CA GLU A 23 8.58 11.75 13.76
C GLU A 23 8.94 10.29 13.41
N PRO A 24 9.07 9.95 12.10
CA PRO A 24 9.28 8.56 11.67
C PRO A 24 10.52 7.90 12.29
N ASP A 25 11.61 8.66 12.50
CA ASP A 25 12.86 8.15 13.08
C ASP A 25 12.77 7.85 14.59
N ALA A 26 11.74 8.39 15.27
CA ALA A 26 11.50 8.16 16.70
C ALA A 26 10.52 7.01 16.96
N ALA A 27 10.03 6.34 15.90
CA ALA A 27 9.02 5.31 16.01
C ALA A 27 9.53 4.09 16.78
N THR A 28 9.10 3.97 18.03
CA THR A 28 9.37 2.84 18.91
C THR A 28 8.08 2.38 19.58
N MET A 29 8.06 1.12 20.04
CA MET A 29 6.89 0.60 20.76
C MET A 29 6.56 1.41 22.02
N ALA A 30 7.58 1.98 22.68
CA ALA A 30 7.40 2.83 23.86
C ALA A 30 6.71 4.15 23.51
N VAL A 31 7.21 4.87 22.50
CA VAL A 31 6.64 6.15 22.04
C VAL A 31 5.20 5.96 21.57
N ILE A 32 4.92 4.89 20.82
CA ILE A 32 3.57 4.63 20.32
C ILE A 32 2.61 4.27 21.45
N ALA A 33 3.04 3.45 22.42
CA ALA A 33 2.22 3.11 23.58
C ALA A 33 1.86 4.35 24.41
N GLU A 34 2.84 5.24 24.64
CA GLU A 34 2.65 6.50 25.34
C GLU A 34 1.62 7.38 24.63
N ARG A 35 1.79 7.61 23.32
CA ARG A 35 0.83 8.38 22.50
C ARG A 35 -0.57 7.76 22.46
N ALA A 36 -0.67 6.42 22.54
CA ALA A 36 -1.93 5.70 22.65
C ALA A 36 -2.57 5.77 24.04
N ASN A 37 -1.91 6.39 25.03
CA ASN A 37 -2.27 6.38 26.45
C ASN A 37 -2.39 4.95 27.01
N LEU A 38 -1.40 4.10 26.70
CA LEU A 38 -1.32 2.71 27.13
C LEU A 38 0.09 2.42 27.69
N SER A 39 0.18 1.43 28.59
CA SER A 39 1.51 0.94 29.01
C SER A 39 2.19 0.18 27.88
N VAL A 40 3.52 0.19 27.85
CA VAL A 40 4.32 -0.59 26.89
C VAL A 40 4.01 -2.08 27.00
N ALA A 41 3.84 -2.61 28.22
CA ALA A 41 3.43 -4.00 28.44
C ALA A 41 2.04 -4.29 27.84
N THR A 42 1.10 -3.35 27.93
CA THR A 42 -0.21 -3.47 27.27
C THR A 42 -0.06 -3.48 25.75
N ALA A 43 0.80 -2.63 25.18
CA ALA A 43 1.05 -2.60 23.74
C ALA A 43 1.60 -3.94 23.24
N TYR A 44 2.59 -4.52 23.94
CA TYR A 44 3.17 -5.83 23.58
C TYR A 44 2.16 -6.99 23.66
N ARG A 45 1.09 -6.87 24.47
CA ARG A 45 -0.01 -7.84 24.49
C ARG A 45 -0.87 -7.81 23.22
N TYR A 46 -0.93 -6.69 22.51
CA TYR A 46 -1.68 -6.57 21.25
C TYR A 46 -0.79 -6.80 20.03
N PHE A 47 0.47 -6.37 20.10
CA PHE A 47 1.45 -6.49 19.04
C PHE A 47 2.79 -6.93 19.66
N PRO A 48 3.18 -8.20 19.54
CA PRO A 48 4.44 -8.75 20.03
C PRO A 48 5.70 -7.97 19.62
N SER A 49 5.66 -7.26 18.49
CA SER A 49 6.78 -6.46 18.00
C SER A 49 6.30 -5.15 17.36
N LEU A 50 7.24 -4.20 17.17
CA LEU A 50 6.99 -3.01 16.38
C LEU A 50 6.62 -3.40 14.94
N ASP A 51 7.32 -4.36 14.35
CA ASP A 51 7.06 -4.82 12.98
C ASP A 51 5.63 -5.36 12.81
N GLU A 52 5.11 -6.12 13.78
CA GLU A 52 3.72 -6.61 13.74
C GLU A 52 2.70 -5.48 13.82
N LEU A 53 2.97 -4.45 14.64
CA LEU A 53 2.14 -3.24 14.70
C LEU A 53 2.17 -2.49 13.37
N LEU A 54 3.36 -2.33 12.78
CA LEU A 54 3.56 -1.64 11.50
C LEU A 54 2.91 -2.40 10.33
N ASN A 55 3.00 -3.74 10.31
CA ASN A 55 2.33 -4.58 9.33
C ASN A 55 0.80 -4.46 9.43
N ALA A 56 0.26 -4.49 10.65
CA ALA A 56 -1.18 -4.31 10.87
C ALA A 56 -1.65 -2.91 10.44
N TYR A 57 -0.83 -1.89 10.69
CA TYR A 57 -1.10 -0.54 10.22
C TYR A 57 -1.07 -0.42 8.70
N LEU A 58 -0.07 -1.00 8.02
CA LEU A 58 0.02 -1.04 6.56
C LEU A 58 -1.21 -1.73 5.96
N LEU A 59 -1.68 -2.83 6.57
CA LEU A 59 -2.89 -3.51 6.14
C LEU A 59 -4.12 -2.58 6.21
N GLU A 60 -4.25 -1.73 7.25
CA GLU A 60 -5.33 -0.74 7.29
C GLU A 60 -5.23 0.30 6.17
N VAL A 61 -4.02 0.73 5.80
CA VAL A 61 -3.80 1.64 4.68
C VAL A 61 -4.22 0.99 3.36
N ILE A 62 -3.84 -0.27 3.14
CA ILE A 62 -4.25 -1.04 1.95
C ILE A 62 -5.76 -1.20 1.91
N VAL A 63 -6.41 -1.52 3.03
CA VAL A 63 -7.87 -1.63 3.11
C VAL A 63 -8.57 -0.29 2.82
N LYS A 64 -8.02 0.84 3.27
CA LYS A 64 -8.53 2.17 2.92
C LYS A 64 -8.47 2.40 1.40
N LEU A 65 -7.33 2.09 0.77
CA LEU A 65 -7.18 2.21 -0.68
C LEU A 65 -8.10 1.24 -1.43
N ARG A 66 -8.27 0.01 -0.94
CA ARG A 66 -9.19 -0.97 -1.50
C ARG A 66 -10.60 -0.43 -1.54
N ASN A 67 -11.09 0.11 -0.41
CA ASN A 67 -12.43 0.68 -0.33
C ASN A 67 -12.56 1.87 -1.29
N TYR A 68 -11.56 2.76 -1.34
CA TYR A 68 -11.53 3.85 -2.32
C TYR A 68 -11.62 3.35 -3.78
N SER A 69 -10.85 2.32 -4.13
CA SER A 69 -10.86 1.70 -5.46
C SER A 69 -12.23 1.12 -5.81
N HIS A 70 -12.89 0.45 -4.86
CA HIS A 70 -14.25 -0.08 -5.06
C HIS A 70 -15.29 1.02 -5.20
N ASP A 71 -15.23 2.06 -4.37
CA ASP A 71 -16.19 3.14 -4.35
C ASP A 71 -16.00 4.15 -5.49
N CYS A 72 -14.83 4.14 -6.15
CA CYS A 72 -14.54 5.05 -7.26
C CYS A 72 -15.48 4.78 -8.46
N PRO A 73 -16.23 5.80 -8.93
CA PRO A 73 -17.17 5.66 -10.04
C PRO A 73 -16.48 5.67 -11.42
N LYS A 74 -15.19 6.03 -11.48
CA LYS A 74 -14.43 6.10 -12.73
C LYS A 74 -14.28 4.71 -13.35
N THR A 75 -14.05 4.69 -14.66
CA THR A 75 -13.87 3.47 -15.45
C THR A 75 -12.69 3.61 -16.41
N GLY A 76 -12.28 2.49 -17.01
CA GLY A 76 -11.15 2.48 -17.94
C GLY A 76 -9.83 2.94 -17.30
N PRO A 77 -8.90 3.51 -18.07
CA PRO A 77 -7.64 4.05 -17.56
C PRO A 77 -7.81 5.12 -16.47
N ALA A 78 -8.87 5.92 -16.54
CA ALA A 78 -9.13 6.98 -15.57
C ALA A 78 -9.36 6.44 -14.14
N LEU A 79 -9.87 5.21 -14.00
CA LEU A 79 -9.96 4.54 -12.69
C LEU A 79 -8.56 4.24 -12.14
N PHE A 80 -7.69 3.64 -12.95
CA PHE A 80 -6.34 3.30 -12.52
C PHE A 80 -5.54 4.53 -12.11
N GLU A 81 -5.56 5.57 -12.94
CA GLU A 81 -4.86 6.83 -12.64
C GLU A 81 -5.37 7.51 -11.36
N ASP A 82 -6.66 7.39 -11.06
CA ASP A 82 -7.25 7.94 -9.83
C ASP A 82 -6.80 7.16 -8.59
N VAL A 83 -6.85 5.82 -8.65
CA VAL A 83 -6.40 4.96 -7.55
C VAL A 83 -4.89 5.07 -7.34
N VAL A 84 -4.08 5.26 -8.39
CA VAL A 84 -2.64 5.54 -8.26
C VAL A 84 -2.39 6.90 -7.61
N ARG A 85 -3.14 7.95 -7.97
CA ARG A 85 -3.05 9.25 -7.31
C ARG A 85 -3.40 9.15 -5.83
N GLU A 86 -4.47 8.42 -5.50
CA GLU A 86 -4.83 8.15 -4.11
C GLU A 86 -3.73 7.37 -3.38
N TRP A 87 -3.13 6.36 -4.03
CA TRP A 87 -2.01 5.62 -3.47
C TRP A 87 -0.81 6.52 -3.16
N ALA A 88 -0.41 7.39 -4.09
CA ALA A 88 0.66 8.35 -3.86
C ALA A 88 0.34 9.31 -2.71
N ARG A 89 -0.90 9.79 -2.61
CA ARG A 89 -1.38 10.61 -1.49
C ARG A 89 -1.26 9.87 -0.15
N LEU A 90 -1.63 8.59 -0.11
CA LEU A 90 -1.51 7.75 1.09
C LEU A 90 -0.04 7.54 1.45
N ILE A 91 0.85 7.27 0.47
CA ILE A 91 2.29 7.16 0.69
C ILE A 91 2.86 8.44 1.30
N ARG A 92 2.51 9.61 0.77
CA ARG A 92 2.94 10.89 1.35
C ARG A 92 2.45 11.07 2.79
N THR A 93 1.24 10.61 3.07
CA THR A 93 0.63 10.73 4.40
C THR A 93 1.25 9.77 5.41
N TYR A 94 1.69 8.58 4.96
CA TYR A 94 2.08 7.47 5.82
C TYR A 94 3.56 7.06 5.72
N GLY A 95 4.33 7.70 4.85
CA GLY A 95 5.78 7.88 4.95
C GLY A 95 6.66 6.62 4.86
N PRO A 96 7.93 6.74 5.30
CA PRO A 96 9.00 5.73 5.17
C PRO A 96 8.66 4.34 5.74
N THR A 97 7.65 4.23 6.58
CA THR A 97 7.21 2.96 7.16
C THR A 97 6.68 1.98 6.13
N MET A 98 6.10 2.48 5.05
CA MET A 98 5.63 1.64 3.94
C MET A 98 6.79 1.10 3.10
N VAL A 99 7.98 1.72 3.20
CA VAL A 99 9.21 1.31 2.47
C VAL A 99 9.88 0.11 3.14
N GLN A 100 9.71 -0.05 4.46
CA GLN A 100 10.47 -1.03 5.25
C GLN A 100 9.92 -2.47 5.15
N ILE A 101 8.73 -2.66 4.60
CA ILE A 101 8.05 -3.97 4.63
C ILE A 101 8.23 -4.67 3.29
N ARG A 102 9.31 -5.47 3.20
CA ARG A 102 9.50 -6.44 2.12
C ARG A 102 9.56 -7.84 2.66
N SER A 103 8.64 -8.67 2.16
CA SER A 103 8.74 -10.11 2.41
C SER A 103 9.97 -10.67 1.70
N ARG A 104 10.60 -11.65 2.35
CA ARG A 104 11.64 -12.49 1.76
C ARG A 104 11.08 -13.44 0.70
N THR A 105 9.77 -13.68 0.72
CA THR A 105 9.04 -14.49 -0.26
C THR A 105 8.60 -13.62 -1.43
N GLY A 106 8.83 -14.08 -2.65
CA GLY A 106 8.50 -13.34 -3.88
C GLY A 106 7.00 -13.03 -4.01
N PHE A 107 6.68 -11.89 -4.63
CA PHE A 107 5.31 -11.39 -4.78
C PHE A 107 4.37 -12.41 -5.41
N LEU A 108 4.75 -12.99 -6.55
CA LEU A 108 3.92 -13.98 -7.27
C LEU A 108 3.71 -15.27 -6.47
N THR A 109 4.67 -15.69 -5.65
CA THR A 109 4.50 -16.85 -4.77
C THR A 109 3.45 -16.55 -3.71
N ARG A 110 3.58 -15.41 -3.02
CA ARG A 110 2.61 -14.96 -2.01
C ARG A 110 1.21 -14.74 -2.59
N LEU A 111 1.12 -14.25 -3.83
CA LEU A 111 -0.14 -14.11 -4.56
C LEU A 111 -0.83 -15.46 -4.78
N ARG A 112 -0.08 -16.49 -5.20
CA ARG A 112 -0.61 -17.85 -5.39
C ARG A 112 -1.01 -18.52 -4.08
N GLU A 113 -0.30 -18.23 -3.00
CA GLU A 113 -0.53 -18.78 -1.67
C GLU A 113 -1.64 -18.05 -0.88
N ASN A 114 -2.27 -17.01 -1.46
CA ASN A 114 -3.28 -16.17 -0.81
C ASN A 114 -2.81 -15.59 0.52
N ASP A 115 -1.59 -15.05 0.53
CA ASP A 115 -1.01 -14.36 1.67
C ASP A 115 -1.93 -13.23 2.18
N GLU A 116 -2.02 -13.08 3.51
CA GLU A 116 -2.95 -12.16 4.17
C GLU A 116 -2.75 -10.69 3.80
N VAL A 117 -1.54 -10.29 3.39
CA VAL A 117 -1.23 -8.93 2.95
C VAL A 117 -1.43 -8.78 1.44
N ILE A 118 -1.06 -9.79 0.65
CA ILE A 118 -1.15 -9.71 -0.81
C ILE A 118 -2.59 -9.81 -1.31
N THR A 119 -3.45 -10.55 -0.61
CA THR A 119 -4.87 -10.69 -1.00
C THR A 119 -5.59 -9.32 -1.04
N PRO A 120 -5.52 -8.46 0.00
CA PRO A 120 -6.04 -7.10 -0.06
C PRO A 120 -5.42 -6.23 -1.17
N VAL A 121 -4.14 -6.41 -1.49
CA VAL A 121 -3.49 -5.69 -2.60
C VAL A 121 -4.09 -6.12 -3.94
N ARG A 122 -4.28 -7.43 -4.16
CA ARG A 122 -4.96 -7.95 -5.35
C ARG A 122 -6.37 -7.35 -5.46
N ASP A 123 -7.16 -7.42 -4.39
CA ASP A 123 -8.54 -6.90 -4.39
C ASP A 123 -8.60 -5.41 -4.72
N THR A 124 -7.63 -4.64 -4.22
CA THR A 124 -7.52 -3.20 -4.49
C THR A 124 -7.33 -2.90 -5.98
N TRP A 125 -6.46 -3.67 -6.63
CA TRP A 125 -5.93 -3.34 -7.95
C TRP A 125 -6.57 -4.14 -9.08
N GLU A 126 -7.34 -5.19 -8.78
CA GLU A 126 -7.94 -6.05 -9.80
C GLU A 126 -8.82 -5.27 -10.78
N ARG A 127 -9.80 -4.51 -10.29
CA ARG A 127 -10.69 -3.72 -11.16
C ARG A 127 -9.93 -2.63 -11.93
N PRO A 128 -9.06 -1.81 -11.31
CA PRO A 128 -8.24 -0.83 -12.02
C PRO A 128 -7.35 -1.43 -13.11
N ILE A 129 -6.55 -2.46 -12.78
CA ILE A 129 -5.58 -3.06 -13.71
C ILE A 129 -6.29 -3.76 -14.86
N ARG A 130 -7.35 -4.55 -14.59
CA ARG A 130 -8.13 -5.16 -15.68
C ARG A 130 -8.77 -4.11 -16.59
N SER A 131 -9.13 -2.95 -16.07
CA SER A 131 -9.66 -1.85 -16.90
C SER A 131 -8.62 -1.27 -17.84
N VAL A 132 -7.38 -1.12 -17.39
CA VAL A 132 -6.23 -0.72 -18.23
C VAL A 132 -5.92 -1.82 -19.26
N MET A 133 -5.85 -3.09 -18.84
CA MET A 133 -5.56 -4.21 -19.73
C MET A 133 -6.58 -4.30 -20.88
N ARG A 134 -7.88 -4.20 -20.58
CA ARG A 134 -8.94 -4.15 -21.61
C ARG A 134 -8.76 -2.97 -22.55
N HIS A 135 -8.44 -1.79 -22.03
CA HIS A 135 -8.19 -0.60 -22.85
C HIS A 135 -7.00 -0.79 -23.80
N LEU A 136 -5.97 -1.51 -23.37
CA LEU A 136 -4.78 -1.82 -24.17
C LEU A 136 -4.96 -3.07 -25.06
N GLY A 137 -6.12 -3.72 -25.04
CA GLY A 137 -6.38 -4.94 -25.80
C GLY A 137 -5.62 -6.18 -25.30
N LEU A 138 -5.25 -6.22 -24.03
CA LEU A 138 -4.48 -7.31 -23.42
C LEU A 138 -5.38 -8.39 -22.83
N SER A 139 -4.95 -9.66 -22.94
CA SER A 139 -5.65 -10.81 -22.36
C SER A 139 -5.57 -10.82 -20.83
N ASP A 140 -6.68 -11.17 -20.18
CA ASP A 140 -6.78 -11.35 -18.73
C ASP A 140 -5.83 -12.43 -18.19
N ALA A 141 -5.28 -13.31 -19.05
CA ALA A 141 -4.23 -14.27 -18.70
C ALA A 141 -2.94 -13.60 -18.19
N TYR A 142 -2.70 -12.33 -18.55
CA TYR A 142 -1.54 -11.57 -18.08
C TYR A 142 -1.80 -10.82 -16.76
N PHE A 143 -2.95 -11.01 -16.10
CA PHE A 143 -3.33 -10.22 -14.93
C PHE A 143 -2.30 -10.30 -13.78
N ASP A 144 -1.84 -11.49 -13.42
CA ASP A 144 -0.87 -11.64 -12.33
C ASP A 144 0.47 -10.97 -12.67
N HIS A 145 0.86 -10.94 -13.94
CA HIS A 145 2.05 -10.21 -14.42
C HIS A 145 1.85 -8.69 -14.40
N ALA A 146 0.66 -8.22 -14.78
CA ALA A 146 0.29 -6.82 -14.68
C ALA A 146 0.32 -6.34 -13.23
N LEU A 147 -0.23 -7.14 -12.31
CA LEU A 147 -0.19 -6.86 -10.88
C LEU A 147 1.24 -6.90 -10.32
N PHE A 148 2.07 -7.83 -10.78
CA PHE A 148 3.50 -7.87 -10.44
C PHE A 148 4.25 -6.61 -10.88
N LEU A 149 4.04 -6.17 -12.13
CA LEU A 149 4.62 -4.94 -12.66
C LEU A 149 4.14 -3.71 -11.89
N TYR A 150 2.85 -3.64 -11.55
CA TYR A 150 2.32 -2.60 -10.68
C TYR A 150 3.03 -2.59 -9.32
N ASN A 151 3.17 -3.76 -8.68
CA ASN A 151 3.82 -3.89 -7.37
C ASN A 151 5.29 -3.47 -7.40
N LEU A 152 5.99 -3.69 -8.53
CA LEU A 152 7.38 -3.26 -8.72
C LEU A 152 7.46 -1.74 -8.94
N MET A 153 6.62 -1.21 -9.83
CA MET A 153 6.73 0.17 -10.30
C MET A 153 6.16 1.16 -9.30
N PHE A 154 5.00 0.90 -8.70
CA PHE A 154 4.31 1.82 -7.79
C PHE A 154 4.64 1.56 -6.33
N ASP A 155 5.87 1.14 -6.10
CA ASP A 155 6.34 0.94 -4.76
C ASP A 155 6.49 2.26 -4.00
N PRO A 156 6.14 2.34 -2.69
CA PRO A 156 6.33 3.54 -1.90
C PRO A 156 7.76 4.09 -1.96
N ARG A 157 8.78 3.22 -1.99
CA ARG A 157 10.18 3.63 -2.06
C ARG A 157 10.46 4.38 -3.36
N GLU A 158 10.04 3.80 -4.48
CA GLU A 158 10.33 4.33 -5.81
C GLU A 158 9.55 5.63 -6.07
N ILE A 159 8.32 5.73 -5.57
CA ILE A 159 7.54 6.98 -5.64
C ILE A 159 8.24 8.09 -4.83
N LEU A 160 8.63 7.80 -3.58
CA LEU A 160 9.31 8.78 -2.72
C LEU A 160 10.66 9.19 -3.32
N ASP A 161 11.47 8.24 -3.78
CA ASP A 161 12.76 8.49 -4.38
C ASP A 161 12.62 9.34 -5.66
N LEU A 162 11.66 9.02 -6.53
CA LEU A 162 11.41 9.80 -7.75
C LEU A 162 10.98 11.24 -7.43
N THR A 163 10.13 11.46 -6.42
CA THR A 163 9.77 12.82 -5.99
C THR A 163 10.95 13.59 -5.39
N SER A 164 11.92 12.89 -4.78
CA SER A 164 13.13 13.52 -4.23
C SER A 164 14.00 14.19 -5.30
N THR A 165 13.83 13.82 -6.58
CA THR A 165 14.53 14.42 -7.72
C THR A 165 14.02 15.81 -8.13
N GLY A 166 13.00 16.34 -7.43
CA GLY A 166 12.39 17.64 -7.71
C GLY A 166 11.10 17.57 -8.54
N LEU A 167 10.60 16.37 -8.84
CA LEU A 167 9.30 16.18 -9.47
C LEU A 167 8.17 16.36 -8.45
N THR A 168 7.08 17.00 -8.87
CA THR A 168 5.84 16.97 -8.08
C THR A 168 5.28 15.54 -8.05
N GLU A 169 4.48 15.22 -7.02
CA GLU A 169 3.79 13.93 -6.92
C GLU A 169 2.98 13.61 -8.18
N GLU A 170 2.28 14.60 -8.72
CA GLU A 170 1.50 14.47 -9.96
C GLU A 170 2.39 14.14 -11.16
N GLN A 171 3.54 14.82 -11.31
CA GLN A 171 4.49 14.54 -12.38
C GLN A 171 5.09 13.15 -12.27
N ALA A 172 5.48 12.73 -11.07
CA ALA A 172 6.01 11.39 -10.79
C ALA A 172 4.96 10.32 -11.15
N VAL A 173 3.75 10.41 -10.60
CA VAL A 173 2.64 9.48 -10.86
C VAL A 173 2.29 9.40 -12.35
N SER A 174 2.23 10.54 -13.03
CA SER A 174 1.92 10.60 -14.47
C SER A 174 2.97 9.85 -15.30
N ARG A 175 4.26 10.10 -15.04
CA ARG A 175 5.37 9.43 -15.74
C ARG A 175 5.40 7.92 -15.47
N MET A 176 5.21 7.52 -14.21
CA MET A 176 5.18 6.10 -13.82
C MET A 176 3.99 5.37 -14.45
N THR A 177 2.83 6.02 -14.54
CA THR A 177 1.64 5.47 -15.21
C THR A 177 1.88 5.25 -16.70
N ALA A 178 2.47 6.24 -17.39
CA ALA A 178 2.83 6.09 -18.80
C ALA A 178 3.84 4.94 -19.01
N ALA A 179 4.86 4.86 -18.15
CA ALA A 179 5.84 3.78 -18.18
C ALA A 179 5.19 2.41 -17.93
N TYR A 180 4.24 2.32 -17.01
CA TYR A 180 3.51 1.09 -16.70
C TYR A 180 2.69 0.60 -17.90
N TYR A 181 2.00 1.50 -18.61
CA TYR A 181 1.27 1.12 -19.83
C TYR A 181 2.22 0.60 -20.92
N GLY A 182 3.37 1.25 -21.09
CA GLY A 182 4.42 0.76 -21.98
C GLY A 182 4.95 -0.62 -21.56
N ALA A 183 5.18 -0.84 -20.27
CA ALA A 183 5.62 -2.12 -19.73
C ALA A 183 4.60 -3.24 -19.97
N LEU A 184 3.30 -2.98 -19.77
CA LEU A 184 2.24 -3.95 -20.04
C LEU A 184 2.20 -4.37 -21.52
N GLN A 185 2.31 -3.40 -22.43
CA GLN A 185 2.35 -3.70 -23.87
C GLN A 185 3.61 -4.45 -24.27
N GLY A 186 4.78 -4.08 -23.72
CA GLY A 186 6.03 -4.78 -23.96
C GLY A 186 6.00 -6.22 -23.46
N TRP A 187 5.47 -6.42 -22.25
CA TRP A 187 5.36 -7.75 -21.64
C TRP A 187 4.46 -8.69 -22.44
N ALA A 188 3.37 -8.20 -23.00
CA ALA A 188 2.45 -9.03 -23.78
C ALA A 188 3.00 -9.42 -25.17
N ARG A 189 4.08 -8.77 -25.63
CA ARG A 189 4.71 -9.02 -26.95
C ARG A 189 5.95 -9.91 -26.87
N GLY A 190 6.59 -9.99 -25.72
CA GLY A 190 7.79 -10.81 -25.48
C GLY A 190 7.43 -12.23 -25.06
#